data_AF-A0A7X4H6K9-F1
#
_entry.id   AF-A0A7X4H6K9-F1
#
_cell.length_a   1.000
_cell.length_b   1.000
_cell.length_c   1.000
_cell.angle_alpha   90.00
_cell.angle_beta   90.00
_cell.angle_gamma   90.00
#
_symmetry.space_group_name_H-M   'P 1'
#
loop_
_entity.id
_entity.type
_entity.pdbx_description
1 polymer ?
#
loop_
_entity_poly.entity_id
_entity_poly.type
_entity_poly.pdbx_seq_one_letter_code
_entity_poly.pdbx_strand_id
1 'polypeptide(L)'
;PSRGEVFPLAILEALAAGTPAVMTDESALTLPASGFALKRVQPDDRTAIAGAVAALLAQPPCRAAVSALVRDFSWPQVAAQLSACYEACHGHH
;
A
#
# COMPACT_ATOMS: atom_id res chain seq x y z
N PRO A 1 -1.10 -18.47 -12.69
CA PRO A 1 -0.13 -18.02 -11.68
C PRO A 1 0.68 -16.82 -12.20
N SER A 2 0.18 -15.62 -11.98
CA SER A 2 0.85 -14.36 -12.36
C SER A 2 1.89 -13.98 -11.31
N ARG A 3 3.17 -14.20 -11.62
CA ARG A 3 4.34 -13.75 -10.86
C ARG A 3 4.68 -12.30 -11.23
N GLY A 4 4.02 -11.36 -10.58
CA GLY A 4 4.27 -9.94 -10.76
C GLY A 4 3.00 -9.19 -10.40
N GLU A 5 2.92 -8.70 -9.17
CA GLU A 5 1.77 -7.89 -8.79
C GLU A 5 1.75 -6.62 -9.63
N VAL A 6 0.61 -6.43 -10.30
CA VAL A 6 0.10 -5.13 -10.71
C VAL A 6 0.21 -4.22 -9.48
N PHE A 7 0.94 -3.13 -9.63
CA PHE A 7 1.21 -2.04 -8.68
C PHE A 7 0.30 -2.04 -7.42
N PRO A 8 0.83 -1.81 -6.20
CA PRO A 8 0.11 -2.00 -4.93
C PRO A 8 -1.01 -0.97 -4.64
N LEU A 9 -1.77 -0.57 -5.67
CA LEU A 9 -2.97 0.25 -5.63
C LEU A 9 -4.02 -0.35 -4.70
N ALA A 10 -4.24 -1.67 -4.74
CA ALA A 10 -5.21 -2.31 -3.85
C ALA A 10 -4.87 -2.10 -2.36
N ILE A 11 -3.58 -2.11 -2.01
CA ILE A 11 -3.13 -1.82 -0.64
C ILE A 11 -3.35 -0.34 -0.30
N LEU A 12 -3.01 0.57 -1.22
CA LEU A 12 -3.21 2.00 -1.03
C LEU A 12 -4.71 2.37 -0.90
N GLU A 13 -5.58 1.75 -1.70
CA GLU A 13 -7.04 1.93 -1.66
C GLU A 13 -7.62 1.44 -0.33
N ALA A 14 -7.21 0.24 0.12
CA ALA A 14 -7.62 -0.29 1.42
C ALA A 14 -7.21 0.67 2.55
N LEU A 15 -5.95 1.12 2.55
CA LEU A 15 -5.45 2.05 3.56
C LEU A 15 -6.18 3.41 3.49
N ALA A 16 -6.45 3.94 2.29
CA ALA A 16 -7.19 5.20 2.11
C ALA A 16 -8.64 5.11 2.63
N ALA A 17 -9.27 3.94 2.48
CA ALA A 17 -10.56 3.61 3.08
C ALA A 17 -10.50 3.38 4.61
N GLY A 18 -9.32 3.57 5.22
CA GLY A 18 -9.08 3.35 6.64
C GLY A 18 -9.05 1.88 7.04
N THR A 19 -8.79 0.98 6.10
CA THR A 19 -8.77 -0.47 6.31
C THR A 19 -7.34 -0.98 6.39
N PRO A 20 -6.93 -1.63 7.48
CA PRO A 20 -5.59 -2.21 7.57
C PRO A 20 -5.43 -3.36 6.59
N ALA A 21 -4.20 -3.62 6.14
CA ALA A 21 -3.90 -4.60 5.12
C ALA A 21 -2.70 -5.48 5.50
N VAL A 22 -2.65 -6.66 4.88
CA VAL A 22 -1.50 -7.56 4.93
C VAL A 22 -0.97 -7.70 3.50
N MET A 23 0.33 -7.48 3.30
CA MET A 23 0.98 -7.61 2.00
C MET A 23 2.17 -8.56 2.09
N THR A 24 2.69 -8.99 0.96
CA THR A 24 3.90 -9.81 0.91
C THR A 24 5.17 -8.95 1.00
N ASP A 25 6.26 -9.51 1.52
CA ASP A 25 7.57 -8.83 1.60
C ASP A 25 8.18 -8.51 0.22
N GLU A 26 7.66 -9.07 -0.87
CA GLU A 26 8.13 -8.81 -2.25
C GLU A 26 7.65 -7.46 -2.81
N SER A 27 6.74 -6.76 -2.13
CA SER A 27 6.22 -5.47 -2.60
C SER A 27 7.18 -4.32 -2.32
N ALA A 28 7.40 -3.46 -3.33
CA ALA A 28 8.24 -2.26 -3.21
C ALA A 28 7.61 -1.15 -2.34
N LEU A 29 6.36 -1.30 -1.88
CA LEU A 29 5.67 -0.30 -1.09
C LEU A 29 6.30 -0.12 0.29
N THR A 30 6.88 1.05 0.52
CA THR A 30 7.44 1.44 1.82
C THR A 30 6.66 2.58 2.45
N LEU A 31 5.97 2.29 3.56
CA LEU A 31 5.27 3.27 4.38
C LEU A 31 5.91 3.30 5.78
N PRO A 32 6.64 4.37 6.14
CA PRO A 32 7.21 4.51 7.47
C PRO A 32 6.13 4.46 8.55
N ALA A 33 6.46 3.87 9.71
CA ALA A 33 5.56 3.76 10.86
C ALA A 33 4.19 3.08 10.57
N SER A 34 4.05 2.34 9.45
CA SER A 34 2.79 1.69 9.08
C SER A 34 2.51 0.39 9.82
N GLY A 35 3.44 -0.09 10.67
CA GLY A 35 3.36 -1.42 11.29
C GLY A 35 2.12 -1.68 12.14
N PHE A 36 1.38 -0.65 12.53
CA PHE A 36 0.10 -0.78 13.24
C PHE A 36 -1.08 -1.11 12.31
N ALA A 37 -0.97 -0.86 11.00
CA ALA A 37 -2.04 -1.01 10.02
C ALA A 37 -1.66 -1.78 8.75
N LEU A 38 -0.36 -1.92 8.48
CA LEU A 38 0.17 -2.67 7.36
C LEU A 38 1.14 -3.72 7.90
N LYS A 39 0.81 -4.99 7.72
CA LYS A 39 1.70 -6.11 8.04
C LYS A 39 2.33 -6.64 6.76
N ARG A 40 3.59 -7.06 6.86
CA ARG A 40 4.29 -7.75 5.79
C ARG A 40 4.60 -9.18 6.20
N VAL A 41 4.38 -10.11 5.30
CA VAL A 41 4.53 -11.55 5.54
C VAL A 41 5.17 -12.23 4.34
N GLN A 42 5.78 -13.38 4.55
CA GLN A 42 6.29 -14.20 3.46
C GLN A 42 5.13 -14.81 2.66
N PRO A 43 5.15 -14.79 1.32
CA PRO A 43 4.03 -15.22 0.49
C PRO A 43 3.63 -16.70 0.70
N ASP A 44 4.60 -17.55 1.03
CA ASP A 44 4.37 -19.00 1.20
C ASP A 44 4.02 -19.39 2.65
N ASP A 45 4.01 -18.45 3.60
CA ASP A 45 3.70 -18.72 5.01
C ASP A 45 2.23 -18.41 5.33
N ARG A 46 1.38 -19.42 5.11
CA ARG A 46 -0.07 -19.33 5.41
C ARG A 46 -0.37 -19.06 6.87
N THR A 47 0.47 -19.57 7.78
CA THR A 47 0.29 -19.39 9.23
C THR A 47 0.59 -17.94 9.60
N ALA A 48 1.64 -17.36 9.04
CA ALA A 48 1.97 -15.94 9.23
C ALA A 48 0.88 -15.02 8.66
N ILE A 49 0.33 -15.34 7.48
CA ILE A 49 -0.80 -14.58 6.89
C ILE A 49 -2.00 -14.61 7.84
N ALA A 50 -2.43 -15.80 8.28
CA ALA A 50 -3.57 -15.95 9.17
C ALA A 50 -3.36 -15.23 10.52
N GLY A 51 -2.15 -15.34 11.09
CA GLY A 51 -1.78 -14.67 12.33
C GLY A 51 -1.79 -13.14 12.21
N ALA A 52 -1.29 -12.60 11.08
CA ALA A 52 -1.30 -11.16 10.83
C ALA A 52 -2.74 -10.61 10.71
N VAL A 53 -3.61 -11.32 9.98
CA VAL A 53 -5.03 -10.95 9.88
C VAL A 53 -5.72 -11.02 11.24
N ALA A 54 -5.51 -12.11 11.99
CA ALA A 54 -6.11 -12.28 13.32
C ALA A 54 -5.66 -11.19 14.29
N ALA A 55 -4.39 -10.78 14.25
CA ALA A 55 -3.88 -9.70 15.10
C ALA A 55 -4.54 -8.34 14.78
N LEU A 56 -4.73 -8.03 13.49
CA LEU A 56 -5.43 -6.81 13.06
C LEU A 56 -6.91 -6.81 13.47
N LEU A 57 -7.56 -7.98 13.45
CA LEU A 57 -8.95 -8.12 13.89
C LEU A 57 -9.10 -8.05 15.41
N ALA A 58 -8.14 -8.61 16.16
CA ALA A 58 -8.15 -8.60 17.62
C ALA A 58 -7.92 -7.19 18.20
N GLN A 59 -7.09 -6.38 17.55
CA GLN A 59 -6.85 -4.99 17.92
C GLN A 59 -6.96 -4.08 16.68
N PRO A 60 -8.18 -3.74 16.24
CA PRO A 60 -8.38 -2.91 15.06
C PRO A 60 -7.76 -1.51 15.27
N PRO A 61 -6.92 -1.04 14.34
CA PRO A 61 -6.38 0.31 14.42
C PRO A 61 -7.47 1.35 14.12
N CYS A 62 -7.25 2.58 14.61
CA CYS A 62 -8.17 3.68 14.32
C CYS A 62 -8.19 4.00 12.82
N ARG A 63 -9.37 3.93 12.19
CA ARG A 63 -9.55 4.14 10.74
C ARG A 63 -8.92 5.46 10.24
N ALA A 64 -9.04 6.54 11.03
CA ALA A 64 -8.48 7.84 10.68
C ALA A 64 -6.94 7.84 10.69
N ALA A 65 -6.33 7.08 11.60
CA ALA A 65 -4.87 6.90 11.62
C ALA A 65 -4.41 6.05 10.43
N VAL A 66 -5.19 5.03 10.04
CA VAL A 66 -4.90 4.20 8.86
C VAL A 66 -4.93 5.04 7.58
N SER A 67 -5.98 5.84 7.35
CA SER A 67 -6.08 6.65 6.14
C SER A 67 -5.06 7.79 6.08
N ALA A 68 -4.58 8.26 7.23
CA ALA A 68 -3.49 9.24 7.29
C ALA A 68 -2.17 8.70 6.71
N LEU A 69 -1.91 7.38 6.75
CA LEU A 69 -0.66 6.77 6.23
C LEU A 69 -0.46 7.00 4.73
N VAL A 70 -1.55 7.10 3.98
CA VAL A 70 -1.52 7.15 2.51
C VAL A 70 -2.06 8.46 1.95
N ARG A 71 -2.30 9.45 2.80
CA ARG A 71 -2.80 10.77 2.39
C ARG A 71 -1.90 11.40 1.31
N ASP A 72 -0.59 11.26 1.46
CA ASP A 72 0.44 11.77 0.56
C ASP A 72 0.80 10.80 -0.57
N PHE A 73 0.07 9.68 -0.71
CA PHE A 73 0.22 8.69 -1.78
C PHE A 73 -1.03 8.62 -2.67
N SER A 74 -1.95 9.59 -2.51
CA SER A 74 -3.22 9.60 -3.22
C SER A 74 -3.05 9.90 -4.72
N TRP A 75 -3.97 9.35 -5.53
CA TRP A 75 -4.04 9.49 -6.98
C TRP A 75 -3.74 10.88 -7.58
N PRO A 76 -4.08 12.03 -6.95
CA PRO A 76 -3.72 13.34 -7.47
C PRO A 76 -2.20 13.54 -7.65
N GLN A 77 -1.36 12.99 -6.77
CA GLN A 77 0.10 13.14 -6.86
C GLN A 77 0.72 12.20 -7.89
N VAL A 78 0.19 10.98 -8.03
CA VAL A 78 0.61 10.05 -9.08
C VAL A 78 0.25 10.60 -10.47
N ALA A 79 -0.94 11.18 -10.63
CA ALA A 79 -1.35 11.86 -11.86
C ALA A 79 -0.49 13.10 -12.17
N ALA A 80 -0.10 13.87 -11.15
CA ALA A 80 0.79 15.02 -11.30
C ALA A 80 2.21 14.61 -11.74
N GLN A 81 2.77 13.54 -11.17
CA GLN A 81 4.08 13.01 -11.59
C GLN A 81 4.04 12.45 -13.02
N LEU A 82 2.93 11.81 -13.40
CA LEU A 82 2.76 11.30 -14.76
C LEU A 82 2.65 12.44 -15.78
N SER A 83 1.92 13.53 -15.47
CA SER A 83 1.86 14.73 -16.32
C SER A 83 3.23 15.41 -16.48
N ALA A 84 4.00 15.54 -15.39
CA ALA A 84 5.34 16.13 -15.46
C ALA A 84 6.30 15.36 -16.38
N CYS A 85 6.18 14.02 -16.45
CA CYS A 85 6.92 13.20 -17.41
C CYS A 85 6.50 13.46 -18.86
N TYR A 86 5.21 13.68 -19.13
CA TYR A 86 4.74 14.03 -20.49
C TYR A 86 5.23 15.42 -20.93
N GLU A 87 5.28 16.40 -20.03
CA GLU A 87 5.83 17.74 -20.31
C GLU A 87 7.34 17.68 -20.59
N ALA A 88 8.10 16.86 -19.85
CA ALA A 88 9.54 16.70 -20.07
C ALA A 88 9.89 16.09 -21.44
N CYS A 89 9.08 15.16 -21.95
CA CYS A 89 9.26 14.57 -23.28
C CYS A 89 8.85 15.50 -24.43
N HIS A 90 8.02 16.52 -24.17
CA HIS A 90 7.61 17.51 -25.17
C HIS A 90 8.60 18.68 -25.32
N GLY A 91 9.59 18.81 -24.42
CA GLY A 91 10.61 19.87 -24.43
C GLY A 91 11.93 19.52 -25.12
N HIS A 92 12.12 18.28 -25.57
CA HIS A 92 13.25 17.88 -26.43
C HIS A 92 12.77 17.72 -27.88
N HIS A 93 12.57 18.85 -28.55
CA HIS A 93 12.55 18.94 -30.02
C HIS A 93 13.80 19.69 -30.49
#